data_AF-A0A377YSN8-F1
#
_entry.id   AF-A0A377YSN8-F1
#
_cell.length_a   1.000
_cell.length_b   1.000
_cell.length_c   1.000
_cell.angle_alpha   90.00
_cell.angle_beta   90.00
_cell.angle_gamma   90.00
#
_symmetry.space_group_name_H-M   'P 1'
#
loop_
_entity.id
_entity.type
_entity.pdbx_description
1 polymer ?
#
loop_
_entity_poly.entity_id
_entity_poly.type
_entity_poly.pdbx_seq_one_letter_code
_entity_poly.pdbx_strand_id
1 'polypeptide(L)'
;MKTWIDSDDICKNTRDVLSVLSAPDHKEFKELNDIIMLVEQCIDDEEYDFVLFSSTTFSLLKSLLKIRLKLRKSDPSNTLIPTLSLVIDEIRKQLKLNEVYIREQIQVDMFTRRYRMSGVVSVSLVLAALFYAVMRMGGG
;
A
#
# COMPACT_ATOMS: atom_id res chain seq x y z
N MET A 1 6.37 -14.11 -17.15
CA MET A 1 7.16 -13.04 -16.49
C MET A 1 6.30 -12.51 -15.36
N LYS A 2 6.78 -12.47 -14.11
CA LYS A 2 5.98 -11.96 -12.99
C LYS A 2 5.94 -10.44 -13.10
N THR A 3 4.76 -9.86 -13.24
CA THR A 3 4.57 -8.40 -13.20
C THR A 3 4.47 -8.01 -11.73
N TRP A 4 5.45 -7.23 -11.26
CA TRP A 4 5.42 -6.68 -9.90
C TRP A 4 4.38 -5.57 -9.84
N ILE A 5 3.77 -5.39 -8.66
CA ILE A 5 2.86 -4.26 -8.48
C ILE A 5 3.69 -2.99 -8.34
N ASP A 6 3.35 -2.00 -9.16
CA ASP A 6 3.91 -0.66 -9.12
C ASP A 6 3.07 0.22 -8.19
N SER A 7 3.72 0.87 -7.22
CA SER A 7 3.07 1.86 -6.36
C SER A 7 2.58 3.06 -7.16
N ASP A 8 3.25 3.42 -8.25
CA ASP A 8 2.86 4.56 -9.09
C ASP A 8 1.50 4.32 -9.75
N ASP A 9 1.23 3.08 -10.15
CA ASP A 9 -0.08 2.66 -10.68
C ASP A 9 -1.17 2.74 -9.60
N ILE A 10 -0.86 2.36 -8.35
CA ILE A 10 -1.80 2.50 -7.22
C ILE A 10 -2.10 3.98 -6.97
N CYS A 11 -1.06 4.81 -6.90
CA CYS A 11 -1.18 6.26 -6.67
C CYS A 11 -2.00 6.91 -7.79
N LYS A 12 -1.68 6.64 -9.06
CA LYS A 12 -2.39 7.19 -10.21
C LYS A 12 -3.87 6.80 -10.23
N ASN A 13 -4.16 5.50 -10.12
CA ASN A 13 -5.55 5.03 -10.14
C ASN A 13 -6.35 5.56 -8.94
N THR A 14 -5.71 5.69 -7.77
CA THR A 14 -6.35 6.31 -6.60
C THR A 14 -6.68 7.77 -6.88
N ARG A 15 -5.75 8.55 -7.45
CA ARG A 15 -5.98 9.95 -7.82
C ARG A 15 -7.16 10.12 -8.77
N ASP A 16 -7.27 9.24 -9.78
CA ASP A 16 -8.39 9.24 -10.72
C ASP A 16 -9.72 9.04 -9.99
N VAL A 17 -9.77 8.13 -9.00
CA VAL A 17 -10.97 7.92 -8.19
C VAL A 17 -11.31 9.11 -7.30
N LEU A 18 -10.30 9.74 -6.67
CA LEU A 18 -10.50 10.92 -5.83
C LEU A 18 -11.03 12.10 -6.66
N SER A 19 -10.59 12.24 -7.91
CA SER A 19 -11.10 13.29 -8.81
C SER A 19 -12.61 13.18 -9.07
N VAL A 20 -13.15 11.95 -9.10
CA VAL A 20 -14.60 11.71 -9.22
C VAL A 20 -15.32 12.18 -7.97
N LEU A 21 -14.75 11.92 -6.78
CA LEU A 21 -15.36 12.33 -5.50
C LEU A 21 -15.33 13.84 -5.28
N SER A 22 -14.29 14.51 -5.79
CA SER A 22 -14.09 15.96 -5.69
C SER A 22 -14.84 16.76 -6.76
N ALA A 23 -15.57 16.10 -7.67
CA ALA A 23 -16.30 16.78 -8.73
C ALA A 23 -17.41 17.71 -8.14
N PRO A 24 -17.56 18.93 -8.69
CA PRO A 24 -18.44 19.97 -8.12
C PRO A 24 -19.94 19.57 -8.07
N ASP A 25 -20.33 18.58 -8.87
CA ASP A 25 -21.68 18.04 -8.93
C ASP A 25 -22.05 17.17 -7.71
N HIS A 26 -21.08 16.85 -6.84
CA HIS A 26 -21.27 15.94 -5.72
C HIS A 26 -21.14 16.63 -4.36
N LYS A 27 -21.99 17.62 -4.11
CA LYS A 27 -22.00 18.38 -2.84
C LYS A 27 -22.23 17.50 -1.62
N GLU A 28 -22.84 16.31 -1.75
CA GLU A 28 -22.99 15.37 -0.63
C GLU A 28 -21.66 14.81 -0.11
N PHE A 29 -20.57 14.96 -0.86
CA PHE A 29 -19.24 14.51 -0.45
C PHE A 29 -18.38 15.60 0.19
N LYS A 30 -18.91 16.80 0.43
CA LYS A 30 -18.16 17.89 1.08
C LYS A 30 -17.60 17.49 2.46
N GLU A 31 -18.31 16.63 3.18
CA GLU A 31 -17.87 16.07 4.48
C GLU A 31 -16.68 15.10 4.35
N LEU A 32 -16.35 14.66 3.13
CA LEU A 32 -15.22 13.76 2.85
C LEU A 32 -13.95 14.52 2.47
N ASN A 33 -14.00 15.83 2.20
CA ASN A 33 -12.88 16.60 1.68
C ASN A 33 -11.61 16.44 2.53
N ASP A 34 -11.74 16.49 3.86
CA ASP A 34 -10.60 16.32 4.76
C ASP A 34 -9.96 14.93 4.61
N ILE A 35 -10.77 13.89 4.45
CA ILE A 35 -10.29 12.52 4.26
C ILE A 35 -9.68 12.36 2.86
N ILE A 36 -10.30 12.95 1.83
CA ILE A 36 -9.80 12.93 0.45
C ILE A 36 -8.42 13.58 0.39
N MET A 37 -8.27 14.76 0.99
CA MET A 37 -6.98 15.46 1.09
C MET A 37 -5.91 14.62 1.80
N LEU A 38 -6.29 13.91 2.87
CA LEU A 38 -5.35 13.01 3.54
C LEU A 38 -4.90 11.85 2.64
N VAL A 39 -5.82 11.29 1.84
CA VAL A 39 -5.45 10.24 0.88
C VAL A 39 -4.58 10.81 -0.25
N GLU A 40 -4.87 12.01 -0.76
CA GLU A 40 -4.03 12.72 -1.74
C GLU A 40 -2.61 12.91 -1.21
N GLN A 41 -2.47 13.39 0.04
CA GLN A 41 -1.16 13.52 0.68
C GLN A 41 -0.41 12.18 0.78
N CYS A 42 -1.11 11.06 1.00
CA CYS A 42 -0.46 9.74 1.04
C CYS A 42 0.10 9.30 -0.31
N ILE A 43 -0.52 9.70 -1.42
CA ILE A 43 -0.13 9.28 -2.78
C ILE A 43 0.77 10.29 -3.49
N ASP A 44 0.91 11.49 -2.93
CA ASP A 44 1.80 12.56 -3.39
C ASP A 44 3.12 12.63 -2.59
N ASP A 45 3.25 11.81 -1.54
CA ASP A 45 4.47 11.75 -0.72
C ASP A 45 5.67 11.27 -1.54
N GLU A 46 6.87 11.76 -1.21
CA GLU A 46 8.11 11.40 -1.90
C GLU A 46 8.43 9.90 -1.74
N GLU A 47 8.11 9.34 -0.57
CA GLU A 47 8.20 7.92 -0.28
C GLU A 47 6.81 7.34 0.02
N TYR A 48 6.39 6.36 -0.78
CA TYR A 48 5.07 5.77 -0.64
C TYR A 48 4.91 4.95 0.65
N ASP A 49 4.21 5.51 1.64
CA ASP A 49 3.84 4.81 2.88
C ASP A 49 2.55 3.99 2.68
N PHE A 50 2.75 2.70 2.43
CA PHE A 50 1.67 1.72 2.25
C PHE A 50 0.77 1.54 3.49
N VAL A 51 1.28 1.77 4.70
CA VAL A 51 0.52 1.62 5.96
C VAL A 51 -0.40 2.81 6.11
N LEU A 52 0.16 4.02 5.94
CA LEU A 52 -0.60 5.25 6.03
C LEU A 52 -1.68 5.28 4.95
N PHE A 53 -1.33 4.95 3.70
CA PHE A 53 -2.28 4.81 2.60
C PHE A 53 -3.42 3.84 2.93
N SER A 54 -3.12 2.65 3.47
CA SER A 54 -4.15 1.67 3.83
C SER A 54 -5.10 2.21 4.88
N SER A 55 -4.58 2.88 5.91
CA SER A 55 -5.36 3.42 7.02
C SER A 55 -6.29 4.54 6.56
N THR A 56 -5.76 5.53 5.84
CA THR A 56 -6.51 6.70 5.35
C THR A 56 -7.55 6.28 4.32
N THR A 57 -7.17 5.45 3.35
CA THR A 57 -8.07 4.96 2.29
C THR A 57 -9.17 4.05 2.84
N PHE A 58 -8.91 3.27 3.89
CA PHE A 58 -9.94 2.50 4.58
C PHE A 58 -10.95 3.40 5.33
N SER A 59 -10.47 4.51 5.91
CA SER A 59 -11.34 5.52 6.50
C SER A 59 -12.28 6.13 5.45
N LEU A 60 -11.75 6.46 4.27
CA LEU A 60 -12.55 6.94 3.13
C LEU A 60 -13.61 5.91 2.72
N LEU A 61 -13.21 4.65 2.53
CA LEU A 61 -14.12 3.54 2.18
C LEU A 61 -15.28 3.41 3.17
N LYS A 62 -14.99 3.48 4.47
CA LYS A 62 -16.01 3.39 5.52
C LYS A 62 -17.00 4.54 5.44
N SER A 63 -16.52 5.76 5.20
CA SER A 63 -17.36 6.95 5.06
C SER A 63 -18.25 6.88 3.82
N LEU A 64 -17.72 6.45 2.68
CA LEU A 64 -18.48 6.23 1.45
C LEU A 64 -19.57 5.16 1.62
N LEU A 65 -19.25 4.04 2.29
CA LEU A 65 -20.24 3.01 2.61
C LEU A 65 -21.38 3.54 3.48
N LYS A 66 -21.06 4.39 4.47
CA LYS A 66 -22.05 5.04 5.33
C LYS A 66 -22.94 6.00 4.55
N ILE A 67 -22.37 6.80 3.65
CA ILE A 67 -23.14 7.70 2.76
C ILE A 67 -24.06 6.88 1.86
N ARG A 68 -23.56 5.81 1.23
CA ARG A 68 -24.37 4.95 0.37
C ARG A 68 -25.55 4.33 1.11
N LEU A 69 -25.33 3.88 2.35
CA LEU A 69 -26.38 3.33 3.20
C LEU A 69 -27.42 4.38 3.60
N LYS A 70 -27.00 5.60 3.95
CA LYS A 70 -27.91 6.71 4.22
C LYS A 70 -28.74 7.05 2.99
N LEU A 71 -28.09 7.19 1.84
CA LEU A 71 -28.71 7.56 0.57
C LEU A 71 -29.73 6.52 0.13
N ARG A 72 -29.37 5.23 0.16
CA ARG A 72 -30.31 4.14 -0.16
C ARG A 72 -31.53 4.10 0.76
N LYS A 73 -31.40 4.54 2.01
CA LYS A 73 -32.53 4.61 2.95
C LYS A 73 -33.43 5.82 2.71
N SER A 74 -32.84 6.97 2.39
CA SER A 74 -33.59 8.22 2.17
C SER A 74 -34.22 8.30 0.77
N ASP A 75 -33.48 7.86 -0.24
CA ASP A 75 -33.88 7.88 -1.66
C ASP A 75 -33.20 6.73 -2.43
N PRO A 76 -33.85 5.55 -2.51
CA PRO A 76 -33.31 4.38 -3.20
C PRO A 76 -33.08 4.57 -4.71
N SER A 77 -33.78 5.54 -5.31
CA SER A 77 -33.72 5.83 -6.75
C SER A 77 -32.70 6.92 -7.09
N ASN A 78 -31.92 7.37 -6.09
CA ASN A 78 -30.95 8.42 -6.27
C ASN A 78 -29.87 8.04 -7.29
N THR A 79 -29.66 8.92 -8.27
CA THR A 79 -28.75 8.72 -9.41
C THR A 79 -27.28 8.62 -9.02
N LEU A 80 -26.91 8.98 -7.79
CA LEU A 80 -25.54 8.88 -7.27
C LEU A 80 -25.20 7.50 -6.72
N ILE A 81 -26.20 6.65 -6.42
CA ILE A 81 -25.96 5.31 -5.85
C ILE A 81 -25.09 4.43 -6.77
N PRO A 82 -25.30 4.39 -8.11
CA PRO A 82 -24.43 3.69 -9.03
C PRO A 82 -22.99 4.21 -9.00
N THR A 83 -22.79 5.54 -9.12
CA THR A 83 -21.47 6.18 -9.10
C THR A 83 -20.73 5.87 -7.80
N LEU A 84 -21.41 5.99 -6.67
CA LEU A 84 -20.85 5.68 -5.35
C LEU A 84 -20.48 4.21 -5.21
N SER A 85 -21.23 3.30 -5.83
CA SER A 85 -20.90 1.87 -5.83
C SER A 85 -19.64 1.59 -6.65
N LEU A 86 -19.50 2.21 -7.82
CA LEU A 86 -18.29 2.11 -8.65
C LEU A 86 -17.05 2.63 -7.92
N VAL A 87 -17.15 3.80 -7.30
CA VAL A 87 -16.05 4.39 -6.53
C VAL A 87 -15.65 3.50 -5.35
N ILE A 88 -16.62 2.96 -4.61
CA ILE A 88 -16.37 2.03 -3.51
C ILE A 88 -15.61 0.78 -3.99
N ASP A 89 -15.97 0.24 -5.15
CA ASP A 89 -15.34 -0.95 -5.70
C ASP A 89 -13.93 -0.66 -6.20
N GLU A 90 -13.68 0.50 -6.81
CA GLU A 90 -12.33 0.90 -7.21
C GLU A 90 -11.43 1.16 -5.99
N ILE A 91 -11.93 1.81 -4.93
CA ILE A 91 -11.16 1.99 -3.67
C ILE A 91 -10.78 0.64 -3.06
N ARG A 92 -11.70 -0.34 -3.05
CA ARG A 92 -11.39 -1.70 -2.57
C ARG A 92 -10.32 -2.38 -3.41
N LYS A 93 -10.35 -2.17 -4.71
CA LYS A 93 -9.34 -2.69 -5.62
C LYS A 93 -7.97 -2.08 -5.34
N GLN A 94 -7.89 -0.77 -5.12
CA GLN A 94 -6.62 -0.11 -4.75
C GLN A 94 -6.10 -0.60 -3.40
N LEU A 95 -6.96 -0.75 -2.38
CA LEU A 95 -6.57 -1.35 -1.09
C LEU A 95 -6.04 -2.78 -1.24
N LYS A 96 -6.66 -3.59 -2.12
CA LYS A 96 -6.22 -4.97 -2.38
C LYS A 96 -4.90 -5.03 -3.12
N LEU A 97 -4.70 -4.14 -4.11
CA LEU A 97 -3.41 -4.00 -4.79
C LEU A 97 -2.32 -3.59 -3.80
N ASN A 98 -2.63 -2.67 -2.90
CA ASN A 98 -1.69 -2.28 -1.84
C ASN A 98 -1.35 -3.44 -0.90
N GLU A 99 -2.31 -4.28 -0.51
CA GLU A 99 -2.02 -5.49 0.29
C GLU A 99 -1.04 -6.43 -0.42
N VAL A 100 -1.21 -6.62 -1.73
CA VAL A 100 -0.31 -7.45 -2.52
C VAL A 100 1.07 -6.78 -2.65
N TYR A 101 1.13 -5.47 -2.90
CA TYR A 101 2.37 -4.70 -2.90
C TYR A 101 3.16 -4.86 -1.60
N ILE A 102 2.49 -4.70 -0.44
CA ILE A 102 3.10 -4.89 0.89
C ILE A 102 3.69 -6.29 1.03
N ARG A 103 2.92 -7.31 0.62
CA ARG A 103 3.37 -8.70 0.69
C ARG A 103 4.59 -8.94 -0.19
N GLU A 104 4.66 -8.32 -1.36
CA GLU A 104 5.81 -8.40 -2.26
C GLU A 104 7.03 -7.71 -1.65
N GLN A 105 6.88 -6.52 -1.05
CA GLN A 105 7.97 -5.82 -0.36
C GLN A 105 8.52 -6.63 0.82
N ILE A 106 7.64 -7.17 1.67
CA ILE A 106 8.04 -8.04 2.80
C ILE A 106 8.80 -9.28 2.30
N GLN A 107 8.38 -9.88 1.19
CA GLN A 107 9.11 -11.00 0.59
C GLN A 107 10.52 -10.59 0.18
N VAL A 108 10.67 -9.47 -0.54
CA VAL A 108 11.98 -8.95 -0.97
C VAL A 108 12.88 -8.67 0.23
N ASP A 109 12.35 -8.04 1.29
CA ASP A 109 13.10 -7.76 2.52
C ASP A 109 13.58 -9.04 3.22
N MET A 110 12.69 -10.03 3.34
CA MET A 110 13.04 -11.33 3.92
C MET A 110 14.10 -12.07 3.10
N PHE A 111 13.99 -12.03 1.76
CA PHE A 111 14.99 -12.62 0.87
C PHE A 111 16.35 -11.94 1.00
N THR A 112 16.37 -10.61 0.99
CA THR A 112 17.59 -9.80 1.12
C THR A 112 18.29 -10.06 2.45
N ARG A 113 17.51 -10.12 3.55
CA ARG A 113 18.04 -10.44 4.88
C ARG A 113 18.62 -11.84 4.94
N ARG A 114 17.94 -12.85 4.38
CA ARG A 114 18.43 -14.24 4.37
C ARG A 114 19.73 -14.37 3.58
N TYR A 115 19.83 -13.69 2.44
CA TYR A 115 21.06 -13.66 1.64
C TYR A 115 22.22 -13.00 2.41
N ARG A 116 21.97 -11.85 3.05
CA ARG A 116 22.97 -11.16 3.86
C ARG A 116 23.49 -12.02 5.02
N MET A 117 22.59 -12.73 5.71
CA MET A 117 22.99 -13.66 6.78
C MET A 117 23.80 -14.84 6.25
N SER A 118 23.47 -15.39 5.08
CA SER A 118 24.26 -16.47 4.47
C SER A 118 25.67 -16.02 4.07
N GLY A 119 25.83 -14.78 3.59
CA GLY A 119 27.13 -14.16 3.32
C GLY A 119 27.96 -13.96 4.60
N VAL A 120 27.35 -13.48 5.68
CA VAL A 120 28.05 -13.28 6.96
C VAL A 120 28.52 -14.61 7.57
N VAL A 121 27.68 -15.65 7.50
CA VAL A 121 28.03 -16.99 8.03
C VAL A 121 29.17 -17.61 7.23
N SER A 122 29.14 -17.50 5.90
CA SER A 122 30.21 -18.04 5.04
C SER A 122 31.55 -17.33 5.25
N VAL A 123 31.56 -15.99 5.35
CA VAL A 123 32.79 -15.23 5.65
C VAL A 123 33.34 -15.59 7.04
N SER A 124 32.47 -15.71 8.03
CA SER A 124 32.87 -16.09 9.40
C SER A 124 33.51 -17.48 9.45
N LEU A 125 32.97 -18.45 8.69
CA LEU A 125 33.54 -19.79 8.59
C LEU A 125 34.93 -19.80 7.93
N VAL A 126 35.11 -19.02 6.85
CA VAL A 126 36.41 -18.89 6.17
C VAL A 126 37.44 -18.26 7.10
N LEU A 127 37.08 -17.20 7.82
CA LEU A 127 37.97 -16.55 8.78
C LEU A 127 38.36 -17.48 9.93
N ALA A 128 37.41 -18.25 10.47
CA ALA A 128 37.69 -19.24 11.51
C ALA A 128 38.64 -20.35 11.01
N ALA A 129 38.45 -20.83 9.78
CA ALA A 129 39.33 -21.82 9.15
C ALA A 129 40.75 -21.27 8.94
N LEU A 130 40.89 -20.02 8.49
CA LEU A 130 42.18 -19.34 8.33
C LEU A 130 42.88 -19.15 9.68
N PHE A 131 42.16 -18.69 10.70
CA PHE A 131 42.70 -18.52 12.05
C PHE A 131 43.21 -19.86 12.62
N TYR A 132 42.43 -20.94 12.44
CA TYR A 132 42.84 -22.28 12.85
C TYR A 132 44.10 -22.76 12.11
N ALA A 133 44.20 -22.51 10.80
CA ALA A 133 45.38 -22.87 10.01
C ALA A 133 46.64 -22.09 10.46
N VAL A 134 46.50 -20.81 10.77
CA VAL A 134 47.60 -19.96 11.28
C VAL A 134 48.07 -20.43 12.66
N MET A 135 47.14 -20.68 13.59
CA MET A 135 47.47 -21.21 14.93
C MET A 135 48.16 -22.58 14.86
N ARG A 136 47.77 -23.43 13.90
CA ARG A 136 48.40 -24.73 13.67
C ARG A 136 49.81 -24.63 13.06
N MET A 137 50.10 -23.57 12.30
CA MET A 137 51.42 -23.35 11.70
C MET A 137 52.39 -22.57 12.61
N GLY A 138 51.88 -21.76 13.54
CA GLY A 138 52.69 -20.96 14.47
C GLY A 138 53.02 -21.63 15.81
N GLY A 139 52.48 -22.83 16.08
CA GLY A 139 52.81 -23.64 17.25
C GLY A 139 53.87 -24.69 16.91
N GLY A 140 55.13 -24.27 16.78
CA GLY A 140 56.32 -25.11 16.60
C GLY A 140 57.48 -24.56 17.41
#